data_AF-A0A842UZK6-F1
#
_entry.id   AF-A0A842UZK6-F1
#
_cell.length_a   1.000
_cell.length_b   1.000
_cell.length_c   1.000
_cell.angle_alpha   90.00
_cell.angle_beta   90.00
_cell.angle_gamma   90.00
#
_symmetry.space_group_name_H-M   'P 1'
#
loop_
_entity.id
_entity.type
_entity.pdbx_description
1 polymer ?
#
loop_
_entity_poly.entity_id
_entity_poly.type
_entity_poly.pdbx_seq_one_letter_code
_entity_poly.pdbx_strand_id
1 'polypeptide(L)'
;MAGIRSRKGVVFMVILVAIIVPVIMFSLFVKMEIKKANVANKELGEMQFELLQTYQRGEKTLLYVDQSAKYSMHHAIYDLLESGGYAKSPCGEKQGYMLWKNLEKDCYPDRDSLAEQYPVFLNDHINFYAGAFPEKGIPFDNYEYQADIDDDIEVIGIAFQNIMLDVDVPGYEELESVPSEAEEMPEEPEPEPLPAPLPSEPSEYRVTGSQMQTLEEIGSRYGEIISRHIRYLNPRPSEALIVGMIMQESAGRPEAISSTGCAGLMQFCYGTATDFQYIFGDITRCDCSPCKCSLENDGRFDEEKSIQAGTKYMSQLLQQFAGYSDFERFATASYNGGSVTIKSAIEKTKERYGFADPSWDLVSDTLSYRDVPYFDDREQKIQKVEEIRNYVTRVMAYKQSYLGAGSGITGAAAVESMSQLGKPDDYAAVYAVRPSFRQSVSFDLPARFADYKSIALEVMGNVKECLYRGSGTADDDNDVETCAERAAAEVFGIDEDQQYYLLFRLTDQPPEDFLLDDDLNIRFGVLLEDDIPPPPVEGLQVYEGHNLSWDRNMASDVQFYKIYCSEDTPALLDEMTEVYPTYISKEQNHYQASHCGDISDDSKRLQDDRKYSFTVVAVDEAGNSALKGDIAKG
;
A
#
# COMPACT_ATOMS: atom_id res chain seq x y z
N MET A 1 58.32 100.12 11.09
CA MET A 1 58.25 98.81 10.41
C MET A 1 56.79 98.37 10.39
N ALA A 2 56.18 98.47 9.22
CA ALA A 2 54.79 98.09 8.98
C ALA A 2 54.73 96.60 8.62
N GLY A 3 53.85 95.85 9.28
CA GLY A 3 53.49 94.48 8.92
C GLY A 3 52.04 94.43 8.46
N ILE A 4 51.79 94.78 7.20
CA ILE A 4 50.47 94.63 6.57
C ILE A 4 50.24 93.13 6.37
N ARG A 5 49.59 92.48 7.35
CA ARG A 5 49.07 91.11 7.23
C ARG A 5 48.04 91.09 6.10
N SER A 6 48.35 90.37 5.03
CA SER A 6 47.51 90.28 3.85
C SER A 6 46.18 89.59 4.21
N ARG A 7 45.10 90.37 4.23
CA ARG A 7 43.72 89.86 4.40
C ARG A 7 43.25 88.93 3.28
N LYS A 8 44.08 88.74 2.24
CA LYS A 8 43.80 87.86 1.10
C LYS A 8 43.72 86.38 1.49
N GLY A 9 44.44 85.95 2.53
CA GLY A 9 44.39 84.56 3.00
C GLY A 9 43.05 84.17 3.64
N VAL A 10 42.40 85.10 4.34
CA VAL A 10 41.12 84.84 5.03
C VAL A 10 39.98 84.68 4.03
N VAL A 11 39.93 85.52 3.00
CA VAL A 11 38.92 85.43 1.94
C VAL A 11 39.04 84.11 1.17
N PHE A 12 40.26 83.67 0.88
CA PHE A 12 40.50 82.39 0.22
C PHE A 12 40.06 81.20 1.09
N MET A 13 40.35 81.23 2.40
CA MET A 13 39.94 80.18 3.34
C MET A 13 38.42 80.05 3.45
N VAL A 14 37.69 81.17 3.48
CA VAL A 14 36.21 81.16 3.55
C VAL A 14 35.60 80.58 2.27
N ILE A 15 36.12 80.94 1.09
CA ILE A 15 35.64 80.39 -0.19
C ILE A 15 35.96 78.90 -0.28
N LEU A 16 37.15 78.48 0.15
CA LEU A 16 37.58 77.08 0.14
C LEU A 16 36.66 76.22 1.04
N VAL A 17 36.36 76.68 2.26
CA VAL A 17 35.45 75.97 3.18
C VAL A 17 34.02 75.94 2.62
N ALA A 18 33.55 77.04 2.03
CA ALA A 18 32.22 77.11 1.42
C ALA A 18 32.05 76.17 0.21
N ILE A 19 33.13 75.74 -0.43
CA ILE A 19 33.11 74.79 -1.55
C ILE A 19 33.34 73.35 -1.06
N ILE A 20 34.34 73.14 -0.19
CA ILE A 20 34.72 71.80 0.27
C ILE A 20 33.64 71.18 1.15
N VAL A 21 33.02 71.94 2.05
CA VAL A 21 32.04 71.39 2.99
C VAL A 21 30.79 70.86 2.26
N PRO A 22 30.18 71.58 1.30
CA PRO A 22 29.08 71.02 0.50
C PRO A 22 29.48 69.82 -0.34
N VAL A 23 30.70 69.79 -0.89
CA VAL A 23 31.18 68.64 -1.68
C VAL A 23 31.35 67.40 -0.80
N ILE A 24 31.90 67.55 0.41
CA ILE A 24 32.01 66.45 1.37
C ILE A 24 30.63 66.00 1.85
N MET A 25 29.74 66.94 2.19
CA MET A 25 28.37 66.64 2.61
C MET A 25 27.58 65.94 1.49
N PHE A 26 27.72 66.38 0.25
CA PHE A 26 27.10 65.76 -0.92
C PHE A 26 27.70 64.37 -1.18
N SER A 27 29.01 64.20 -1.07
CA SER A 27 29.67 62.90 -1.19
C SER A 27 29.22 61.92 -0.11
N LEU A 28 29.08 62.38 1.13
CA LEU A 28 28.55 61.57 2.23
C LEU A 28 27.07 61.25 2.05
N PHE A 29 26.27 62.20 1.57
CA PHE A 29 24.87 61.98 1.24
C PHE A 29 24.72 60.95 0.11
N VAL A 30 25.49 61.08 -0.98
CA VAL A 30 25.53 60.11 -2.08
C VAL A 30 26.02 58.75 -1.59
N LYS A 31 27.05 58.67 -0.75
CA LYS A 31 27.49 57.40 -0.16
C LYS A 31 26.43 56.79 0.75
N MET A 32 25.70 57.58 1.53
CA MET A 32 24.61 57.10 2.37
C MET A 32 23.41 56.62 1.54
N GLU A 33 23.08 57.31 0.46
CA GLU A 33 22.01 56.89 -0.44
C GLU A 33 22.40 55.67 -1.28
N ILE A 34 23.65 55.55 -1.74
CA ILE A 34 24.12 54.34 -2.41
C ILE A 34 24.13 53.15 -1.42
N LYS A 35 24.49 53.37 -0.15
CA LYS A 35 24.47 52.30 0.85
C LYS A 35 23.05 51.90 1.26
N LYS A 36 22.10 52.84 1.27
CA LYS A 36 20.66 52.53 1.41
C LYS A 36 20.09 51.86 0.17
N ALA A 37 20.48 52.30 -1.01
CA ALA A 37 20.10 51.69 -2.27
C ALA A 37 20.60 50.24 -2.33
N ASN A 38 21.80 49.90 -1.88
CA ASN A 38 22.22 48.48 -1.88
C ASN A 38 21.46 47.58 -0.90
N VAL A 39 20.76 48.13 0.09
CA VAL A 39 19.84 47.38 0.98
C VAL A 39 18.39 47.48 0.48
N ALA A 40 18.07 48.46 -0.37
CA ALA A 40 16.75 48.73 -0.94
C ALA A 40 16.64 48.43 -2.45
N ASN A 41 17.70 47.92 -3.07
CA ASN A 41 17.79 47.45 -4.46
C ASN A 41 17.62 45.93 -4.51
N LYS A 42 16.90 45.35 -3.55
CA LYS A 42 16.10 44.18 -3.90
C LYS A 42 15.00 44.72 -4.79
N GLU A 43 14.97 44.27 -6.04
CA GLU A 43 13.92 44.73 -6.95
C GLU A 43 12.56 44.48 -6.27
N LEU A 44 11.71 45.50 -6.23
CA LEU A 44 10.34 45.39 -5.72
C LEU A 44 9.66 44.21 -6.42
N GLY A 45 9.56 43.06 -5.74
CA GLY A 45 9.07 41.81 -6.33
C GLY A 45 9.89 40.57 -6.01
N GLU A 46 11.19 40.67 -5.75
CA GLU A 46 12.07 39.50 -5.51
C GLU A 46 11.61 38.67 -4.31
N MET A 47 11.28 39.32 -3.19
CA MET A 47 10.78 38.62 -1.99
C MET A 47 9.43 37.93 -2.25
N GLN A 48 8.55 38.55 -3.04
CA GLN A 48 7.29 37.94 -3.44
C GLN A 48 7.52 36.73 -4.34
N PHE A 49 8.54 36.81 -5.21
CA PHE A 49 8.94 35.71 -6.09
C PHE A 49 9.56 34.55 -5.31
N GLU A 50 10.46 34.81 -4.37
CA GLU A 50 11.06 33.78 -3.50
C GLU A 50 10.02 33.09 -2.61
N LEU A 51 9.06 33.85 -2.08
CA LEU A 51 7.93 33.29 -1.35
C LEU A 51 7.10 32.36 -2.23
N LEU A 52 6.85 32.76 -3.49
CA LEU A 52 6.13 31.95 -4.47
C LEU A 52 6.92 30.68 -4.84
N GLN A 53 8.23 30.78 -5.05
CA GLN A 53 9.09 29.63 -5.32
C GLN A 53 9.16 28.67 -4.13
N THR A 54 9.25 29.19 -2.91
CA THR A 54 9.25 28.37 -1.69
C THR A 54 7.90 27.69 -1.49
N TYR A 55 6.80 28.38 -1.79
CA TYR A 55 5.47 27.76 -1.83
C TYR A 55 5.41 26.63 -2.86
N GLN A 56 5.93 26.83 -4.09
CA GLN A 56 5.99 25.78 -5.12
C GLN A 56 6.85 24.58 -4.69
N ARG A 57 7.99 24.81 -4.02
CA ARG A 57 8.80 23.75 -3.40
C ARG A 57 8.01 23.01 -2.32
N GLY A 58 7.22 23.72 -1.53
CA GLY A 58 6.25 23.17 -0.58
C GLY A 58 5.28 22.19 -1.21
N GLU A 59 4.56 22.63 -2.25
CA GLU A 59 3.60 21.78 -2.97
C GLU A 59 4.28 20.56 -3.61
N LYS A 60 5.46 20.74 -4.20
CA LYS A 60 6.28 19.64 -4.74
C LYS A 60 6.67 18.64 -3.65
N THR A 61 7.02 19.13 -2.46
CA THR A 61 7.36 18.29 -1.31
C THR A 61 6.16 17.52 -0.80
N LEU A 62 4.98 18.15 -0.70
CA LEU A 62 3.73 17.50 -0.32
C LEU A 62 3.33 16.42 -1.33
N LEU A 63 3.43 16.71 -2.63
CA LEU A 63 3.20 15.73 -3.69
C LEU A 63 4.18 14.56 -3.59
N TYR A 64 5.46 14.83 -3.32
CA TYR A 64 6.47 13.79 -3.13
C TYR A 64 6.14 12.88 -1.95
N VAL A 65 5.73 13.45 -0.80
CA VAL A 65 5.29 12.68 0.37
C VAL A 65 4.11 11.77 0.02
N ASP A 66 3.12 12.28 -0.72
CA ASP A 66 1.95 11.50 -1.10
C ASP A 66 2.29 10.32 -2.02
N GLN A 67 3.13 10.55 -3.04
CA GLN A 67 3.63 9.47 -3.89
C GLN A 67 4.50 8.48 -3.13
N SER A 68 5.37 8.97 -2.23
CA SER A 68 6.21 8.13 -1.38
C SER A 68 5.37 7.24 -0.49
N ALA A 69 4.30 7.77 0.11
CA ALA A 69 3.38 6.99 0.92
C ALA A 69 2.71 5.87 0.11
N LYS A 70 2.23 6.17 -1.11
CA LYS A 70 1.66 5.16 -2.01
C LYS A 70 2.63 4.00 -2.27
N TYR A 71 3.87 4.30 -2.68
CA TYR A 71 4.86 3.26 -2.94
C TYR A 71 5.30 2.52 -1.68
N SER A 72 5.42 3.24 -0.57
CA SER A 72 5.74 2.66 0.74
C SER A 72 4.68 1.66 1.18
N MET A 73 3.40 1.93 0.89
CA MET A 73 2.33 0.98 1.21
C MET A 73 2.49 -0.34 0.46
N HIS A 74 2.83 -0.30 -0.83
CA HIS A 74 3.01 -1.52 -1.62
C HIS A 74 4.19 -2.35 -1.07
N HIS A 75 5.31 -1.70 -0.79
CA HIS A 75 6.47 -2.39 -0.20
C HIS A 75 6.19 -2.88 1.23
N ALA A 76 5.45 -2.13 2.04
CA ALA A 76 5.07 -2.56 3.38
C ALA A 76 4.19 -3.81 3.37
N ILE A 77 3.25 -3.91 2.40
CA ILE A 77 2.45 -5.13 2.21
C ILE A 77 3.36 -6.30 1.82
N TYR A 78 4.30 -6.08 0.89
CA TYR A 78 5.26 -7.09 0.46
C TYR A 78 6.08 -7.62 1.64
N ASP A 79 6.72 -6.74 2.40
CA ASP A 79 7.58 -7.13 3.53
C ASP A 79 6.78 -7.79 4.66
N LEU A 80 5.56 -7.31 4.91
CA LEU A 80 4.66 -7.92 5.89
C LEU A 80 4.27 -9.34 5.48
N LEU A 81 4.00 -9.60 4.19
CA LEU A 81 3.74 -10.94 3.66
C LEU A 81 4.99 -11.82 3.73
N GLU A 82 6.15 -11.32 3.29
CA GLU A 82 7.41 -12.08 3.32
C GLU A 82 7.77 -12.50 4.76
N SER A 83 7.50 -11.63 5.73
CA SER A 83 7.74 -11.86 7.16
C SER A 83 6.64 -12.67 7.86
N GLY A 84 5.69 -13.27 7.12
CA GLY A 84 4.62 -14.07 7.71
C GLY A 84 3.68 -13.27 8.62
N GLY A 85 3.49 -11.98 8.34
CA GLY A 85 2.52 -11.12 9.04
C GLY A 85 3.04 -10.42 10.29
N TYR A 86 4.33 -10.56 10.62
CA TYR A 86 4.92 -9.91 11.80
C TYR A 86 6.30 -9.33 11.51
N ALA A 87 6.55 -8.10 11.98
CA ALA A 87 7.92 -7.60 12.14
C ALA A 87 8.63 -8.33 13.28
N LYS A 88 7.87 -8.66 14.33
CA LYS A 88 8.32 -9.52 15.43
C LYS A 88 7.15 -10.33 15.96
N SER A 89 7.15 -11.64 15.70
CA SER A 89 6.06 -12.49 16.15
C SER A 89 5.99 -12.60 17.68
N PRO A 90 4.78 -12.57 18.28
CA PRO A 90 4.58 -12.85 19.70
C PRO A 90 4.98 -14.27 20.13
N CYS A 91 5.13 -15.20 19.17
CA CYS A 91 5.57 -16.57 19.40
C CYS A 91 7.08 -16.76 19.19
N GLY A 92 7.79 -15.70 18.75
CA GLY A 92 9.22 -15.72 18.49
C GLY A 92 9.57 -15.95 17.02
N GLU A 93 10.85 -16.16 16.76
CA GLU A 93 11.41 -16.35 15.42
C GLU A 93 12.35 -17.57 15.46
N LYS A 94 12.35 -18.37 14.39
CA LYS A 94 13.27 -19.48 14.21
C LYS A 94 13.91 -19.38 12.83
N GLN A 95 15.23 -19.16 12.79
CA GLN A 95 16.02 -19.13 11.54
C GLN A 95 15.48 -18.14 10.47
N GLY A 96 14.98 -16.97 10.87
CA GLY A 96 14.38 -16.01 9.93
C GLY A 96 12.89 -16.24 9.64
N TYR A 97 12.26 -17.27 10.22
CA TYR A 97 10.83 -17.53 10.08
C TYR A 97 10.09 -17.06 11.32
N MET A 98 9.07 -16.22 11.13
CA MET A 98 8.19 -15.79 12.21
C MET A 98 7.30 -16.96 12.64
N LEU A 99 7.29 -17.29 13.93
CA LEU A 99 6.51 -18.40 14.44
C LEU A 99 5.05 -18.00 14.58
N TRP A 100 4.12 -18.81 14.07
CA TRP A 100 2.67 -18.64 14.28
C TRP A 100 2.15 -19.50 15.42
N LYS A 101 2.96 -20.42 15.93
CA LYS A 101 2.61 -21.25 17.08
C LYS A 101 3.87 -21.66 17.84
N ASN A 102 3.79 -21.67 19.15
CA ASN A 102 4.78 -22.27 20.04
C ASN A 102 4.06 -23.10 21.13
N LEU A 103 4.80 -23.61 22.13
CA LEU A 103 4.23 -24.45 23.19
C LEU A 103 3.20 -23.71 24.08
N GLU A 104 3.30 -22.38 24.18
CA GLU A 104 2.51 -21.60 25.12
C GLU A 104 1.21 -21.09 24.50
N LYS A 105 1.23 -20.77 23.20
CA LYS A 105 0.12 -20.08 22.52
C LYS A 105 0.19 -20.17 21.00
N ASP A 106 -0.97 -19.89 20.41
CA ASP A 106 -1.14 -19.64 18.98
C ASP A 106 -1.02 -18.13 18.70
N CYS A 107 -0.21 -17.76 17.71
CA CYS A 107 0.07 -16.39 17.26
C CYS A 107 -0.17 -16.25 15.75
N TYR A 108 -1.26 -16.83 15.24
CA TYR A 108 -1.63 -16.64 13.84
C TYR A 108 -1.97 -15.17 13.59
N PRO A 109 -1.49 -14.57 12.49
CA PRO A 109 -1.92 -13.23 12.10
C PRO A 109 -3.44 -13.16 11.96
N ASP A 110 -4.01 -12.14 12.58
CA ASP A 110 -5.41 -11.78 12.50
C ASP A 110 -5.53 -10.29 12.15
N ARG A 111 -6.76 -9.81 11.97
CA ARG A 111 -6.99 -8.42 11.55
C ARG A 111 -6.31 -7.42 12.48
N ASP A 112 -6.45 -7.62 13.79
CA ASP A 112 -5.94 -6.67 14.79
C ASP A 112 -4.41 -6.66 14.82
N SER A 113 -3.78 -7.85 14.79
CA SER A 113 -2.32 -7.93 14.75
C SER A 113 -1.75 -7.42 13.43
N LEU A 114 -2.39 -7.66 12.29
CA LEU A 114 -1.96 -7.08 11.01
C LEU A 114 -2.04 -5.55 11.04
N ALA A 115 -3.11 -4.97 11.60
CA ALA A 115 -3.26 -3.53 11.73
C ALA A 115 -2.20 -2.89 12.65
N GLU A 116 -1.73 -3.63 13.66
CA GLU A 116 -0.63 -3.20 14.54
C GLU A 116 0.75 -3.32 13.86
N GLN A 117 0.99 -4.40 13.11
CA GLN A 117 2.29 -4.67 12.49
C GLN A 117 2.53 -3.85 11.22
N TYR A 118 1.48 -3.58 10.44
CA TYR A 118 1.59 -2.92 9.15
C TYR A 118 2.26 -1.53 9.21
N PRO A 119 1.92 -0.63 10.16
CA PRO A 119 2.58 0.67 10.30
C PRO A 119 4.10 0.60 10.51
N VAL A 120 4.61 -0.49 11.11
CA VAL A 120 6.06 -0.67 11.35
C VAL A 120 6.80 -0.72 10.02
N PHE A 121 6.35 -1.58 9.10
CA PHE A 121 6.94 -1.71 7.76
C PHE A 121 6.71 -0.44 6.91
N LEU A 122 5.54 0.18 7.03
CA LEU A 122 5.23 1.40 6.29
C LEU A 122 6.18 2.55 6.66
N ASN A 123 6.47 2.71 7.95
CA ASN A 123 7.36 3.77 8.42
C ASN A 123 8.79 3.61 7.89
N ASP A 124 9.30 2.37 7.83
CA ASP A 124 10.63 2.08 7.29
C ASP A 124 10.74 2.51 5.81
N HIS A 125 9.72 2.20 4.99
CA HIS A 125 9.70 2.60 3.59
C HIS A 125 9.49 4.11 3.40
N ILE A 126 8.63 4.74 4.20
CA ILE A 126 8.46 6.21 4.14
C ILE A 126 9.77 6.91 4.45
N ASN A 127 10.51 6.45 5.47
CA ASN A 127 11.82 6.97 5.81
C ASN A 127 12.83 6.78 4.67
N PHE A 128 12.80 5.63 4.00
CA PHE A 128 13.63 5.37 2.83
C PHE A 128 13.40 6.42 1.72
N TYR A 129 12.13 6.66 1.33
CA TYR A 129 11.82 7.67 0.31
C TYR A 129 12.09 9.09 0.80
N ALA A 130 11.76 9.42 2.05
CA ALA A 130 12.08 10.72 2.63
C ALA A 130 13.59 11.04 2.55
N GLY A 131 14.46 10.03 2.73
CA GLY A 131 15.90 10.17 2.62
C GLY A 131 16.41 10.32 1.17
N ALA A 132 15.64 9.86 0.20
CA ALA A 132 15.93 10.01 -1.23
C ALA A 132 15.48 11.36 -1.80
N PHE A 133 14.68 12.13 -1.07
CA PHE A 133 14.19 13.43 -1.54
C PHE A 133 15.35 14.45 -1.63
N PRO A 134 15.58 15.08 -2.80
CA PRO A 134 16.73 15.98 -2.98
C PRO A 134 16.71 17.22 -2.08
N GLU A 135 15.52 17.71 -1.76
CA GLU A 135 15.34 18.86 -0.89
C GLU A 135 15.33 18.35 0.56
N LYS A 136 16.41 18.64 1.30
CA LYS A 136 16.49 18.27 2.72
C LYS A 136 15.35 18.95 3.47
N GLY A 137 14.66 18.21 4.35
CA GLY A 137 13.65 18.81 5.22
C GLY A 137 12.48 17.91 5.61
N ILE A 138 12.32 16.74 4.99
CA ILE A 138 11.33 15.74 5.44
C ILE A 138 11.90 15.02 6.68
N PRO A 139 11.29 15.15 7.88
CA PRO A 139 11.76 14.43 9.06
C PRO A 139 11.48 12.93 8.94
N PHE A 140 12.37 12.10 9.48
CA PHE A 140 12.12 10.68 9.65
C PHE A 140 11.22 10.42 10.85
N ASP A 141 10.53 9.27 10.86
CA ASP A 141 9.61 8.85 11.93
C ASP A 141 8.55 9.92 12.24
N ASN A 142 8.12 10.61 11.18
CA ASN A 142 7.36 11.83 11.34
C ASN A 142 5.85 11.61 11.37
N TYR A 143 5.33 10.39 11.22
CA TYR A 143 3.90 10.17 11.02
C TYR A 143 3.27 9.30 12.09
N GLU A 144 2.06 9.69 12.51
CA GLU A 144 1.11 8.80 13.17
C GLU A 144 0.29 8.11 12.09
N TYR A 145 0.20 6.78 12.16
CA TYR A 145 -0.55 5.99 11.20
C TYR A 145 -1.85 5.51 11.80
N GLN A 146 -2.93 5.67 11.04
CA GLN A 146 -4.19 4.96 11.26
C GLN A 146 -4.39 4.05 10.06
N ALA A 147 -4.23 2.75 10.27
CA ALA A 147 -4.45 1.73 9.26
C ALA A 147 -5.78 1.02 9.54
N ASP A 148 -6.68 1.03 8.56
CA ASP A 148 -7.85 0.16 8.54
C ASP A 148 -7.56 -0.97 7.57
N ILE A 149 -7.47 -2.19 8.10
CA ILE A 149 -7.20 -3.40 7.33
C ILE A 149 -8.49 -4.20 7.30
N ASP A 150 -9.23 -4.06 6.20
CA ASP A 150 -10.49 -4.74 5.90
C ASP A 150 -10.32 -5.48 4.55
N ASP A 151 -11.37 -5.53 3.73
CA ASP A 151 -11.30 -5.97 2.32
C ASP A 151 -10.29 -5.12 1.50
N ASP A 152 -10.12 -3.86 1.88
CA ASP A 152 -9.13 -2.93 1.35
C ASP A 152 -8.23 -2.45 2.51
N ILE A 153 -6.97 -2.12 2.22
CA ILE A 153 -6.06 -1.48 3.19
C ILE A 153 -6.14 0.02 2.98
N GLU A 154 -6.63 0.74 3.99
CA GLU A 154 -6.65 2.19 3.99
C GLU A 154 -5.70 2.72 5.07
N VAL A 155 -4.86 3.70 4.71
CA VAL A 155 -3.89 4.28 5.63
C VAL A 155 -3.98 5.79 5.59
N ILE A 156 -4.10 6.37 6.78
CA ILE A 156 -3.99 7.81 7.01
C ILE A 156 -2.71 8.06 7.79
N GLY A 157 -1.78 8.81 7.20
CA GLY A 157 -0.56 9.26 7.86
C GLY A 157 -0.67 10.74 8.24
N ILE A 158 -0.52 11.08 9.51
CA ILE A 158 -0.57 12.46 10.01
C ILE A 158 0.78 12.85 10.59
N ALA A 159 1.44 13.87 10.03
CA ALA A 159 2.76 14.25 10.53
C ALA A 159 2.73 14.83 11.95
N PHE A 160 3.76 14.56 12.76
CA PHE A 160 3.98 15.16 14.08
C PHE A 160 4.73 16.50 13.98
N GLN A 161 5.69 16.59 13.06
CA GLN A 161 6.53 17.76 12.82
C GLN A 161 6.23 18.36 11.46
N ASN A 162 6.35 19.69 11.39
CA ASN A 162 6.27 20.41 10.13
C ASN A 162 7.53 20.15 9.31
N ILE A 163 7.36 20.02 8.00
CA ILE A 163 8.43 20.22 7.04
C ILE A 163 8.73 21.72 7.03
N MET A 164 9.98 22.06 7.26
CA MET A 164 10.46 23.45 7.30
C MET A 164 11.24 23.72 6.01
N LEU A 165 10.74 24.64 5.18
CA LEU A 165 11.39 25.05 3.94
C LEU A 165 11.90 26.47 4.09
N ASP A 166 13.21 26.63 4.00
CA ASP A 166 13.86 27.92 4.07
C ASP A 166 13.47 28.75 2.84
N VAL A 167 12.98 29.97 3.07
CA VAL A 167 12.79 30.94 1.99
C VAL A 167 14.19 31.45 1.64
N ASP A 168 14.73 30.98 0.51
CA ASP A 168 16.05 31.38 0.07
C ASP A 168 15.99 32.86 -0.27
N VAL A 169 16.85 33.66 0.37
CA VAL A 169 16.84 35.09 0.16
C VAL A 169 18.17 35.45 -0.48
N PRO A 170 18.23 35.51 -1.82
CA PRO A 170 19.48 35.82 -2.52
C PRO A 170 20.08 37.12 -1.99
N GLY A 171 21.34 37.05 -1.57
CA GLY A 171 22.11 38.18 -1.02
C GLY A 171 22.42 38.14 0.48
N TYR A 172 22.10 37.06 1.19
CA TYR A 172 22.70 36.74 2.49
C TYR A 172 23.77 35.65 2.34
N GLU A 173 24.60 35.73 1.30
CA GLU A 173 25.89 35.05 1.37
C GLU A 173 26.67 35.72 2.50
N GLU A 174 26.86 34.98 3.59
CA GLU A 174 27.89 35.29 4.57
C GLU A 174 29.16 35.58 3.75
N LEU A 175 29.74 36.76 3.95
CA LEU A 175 30.98 37.22 3.30
C LEU A 175 32.14 36.30 3.73
N GLU A 176 32.13 35.03 3.33
CA GLU A 176 33.28 34.17 3.36
C GLU A 176 34.23 34.68 2.28
N SER A 177 35.46 34.95 2.73
CA SER A 177 36.52 35.55 1.92
C SER A 177 36.85 34.67 0.71
N VAL A 178 36.34 35.07 -0.46
CA VAL A 178 36.65 34.44 -1.76
C VAL A 178 38.15 34.61 -2.07
N PRO A 179 38.90 33.51 -2.29
CA PRO A 179 40.22 33.56 -2.90
C PRO A 179 40.09 33.82 -4.40
N SER A 180 40.92 34.73 -4.91
CA SER A 180 41.00 35.06 -6.33
C SER A 180 41.78 34.00 -7.10
N GLU A 181 41.11 33.23 -7.95
CA GLU A 181 41.73 32.64 -9.15
C GLU A 181 40.62 32.21 -10.11
N ALA A 182 40.51 32.93 -11.22
CA ALA A 182 39.63 32.62 -12.33
C ALA A 182 40.46 31.90 -13.39
N GLU A 183 40.21 30.62 -13.60
CA GLU A 183 40.69 29.88 -14.77
C GLU A 183 39.61 29.89 -15.87
N GLU A 184 40.06 30.21 -17.08
CA GLU A 184 39.26 30.24 -18.31
C GLU A 184 38.88 28.82 -18.74
N MET A 185 37.58 28.53 -18.85
CA MET A 185 37.07 27.30 -19.46
C MET A 185 36.92 27.44 -20.98
N PRO A 186 37.12 26.36 -21.76
CA PRO A 186 37.05 26.39 -23.21
C PRO A 186 35.60 26.35 -23.74
N GLU A 187 35.40 26.98 -24.90
CA GLU A 187 34.14 27.04 -25.65
C GLU A 187 33.61 25.65 -26.05
N GLU A 188 32.35 25.40 -25.69
CA GLU A 188 31.56 24.22 -26.03
C GLU A 188 30.95 24.37 -27.45
N PRO A 189 30.86 23.29 -28.26
CA PRO A 189 30.33 23.37 -29.62
C PRO A 189 28.82 23.66 -29.67
N GLU A 190 28.41 24.39 -30.72
CA GLU A 190 27.03 24.82 -30.96
C GLU A 190 26.01 23.66 -30.94
N PRO A 191 24.91 23.78 -30.17
CA PRO A 191 23.88 22.75 -30.09
C PRO A 191 23.02 22.68 -31.37
N GLU A 192 22.62 21.46 -31.74
CA GLU A 192 21.66 21.19 -32.80
C GLU A 192 20.33 21.94 -32.60
N PRO A 193 19.61 22.30 -33.68
CA PRO A 193 18.37 23.07 -33.59
C PRO A 193 17.33 22.33 -32.73
N LEU A 194 16.97 22.97 -31.61
CA LEU A 194 15.97 22.47 -30.67
C LEU A 194 14.63 22.22 -31.38
N PRO A 195 13.92 21.13 -31.03
CA PRO A 195 12.54 20.93 -31.46
C PRO A 195 11.69 22.15 -31.07
N ALA A 196 10.66 22.44 -31.87
CA ALA A 196 9.78 23.57 -31.65
C ALA A 196 9.34 23.64 -30.18
N PRO A 197 9.33 24.83 -29.55
CA PRO A 197 9.02 24.98 -28.14
C PRO A 197 7.68 24.32 -27.84
N LEU A 198 7.68 23.49 -26.78
CA LEU A 198 6.46 22.88 -26.27
C LEU A 198 5.43 23.99 -25.98
N PRO A 199 4.15 23.75 -26.28
CA PRO A 199 3.10 24.72 -26.01
C PRO A 199 3.13 25.11 -24.52
N SER A 200 2.93 26.41 -24.25
CA SER A 200 2.85 26.95 -22.89
C SER A 200 1.83 26.17 -22.05
N GLU A 201 2.21 25.78 -20.84
CA GLU A 201 1.35 24.98 -19.96
C GLU A 201 -0.06 25.62 -19.82
N PRO A 202 -1.13 24.82 -19.98
CA PRO A 202 -2.49 25.32 -19.84
C PRO A 202 -2.70 25.88 -18.44
N SER A 203 -3.32 27.06 -18.34
CA SER A 203 -3.64 27.66 -17.04
C SER A 203 -4.48 26.70 -16.21
N GLU A 204 -3.94 26.24 -15.07
CA GLU A 204 -4.63 25.31 -14.19
C GLU A 204 -5.97 25.88 -13.71
N TYR A 205 -7.02 25.07 -13.79
CA TYR A 205 -8.34 25.43 -13.25
C TYR A 205 -8.34 25.26 -11.74
N ARG A 206 -8.59 26.37 -11.02
CA ARG A 206 -8.70 26.36 -9.56
C ARG A 206 -10.16 26.27 -9.12
N VAL A 207 -10.46 25.30 -8.27
CA VAL A 207 -11.79 25.12 -7.66
C VAL A 207 -12.00 26.18 -6.59
N THR A 208 -13.11 26.91 -6.64
CA THR A 208 -13.42 27.95 -5.65
C THR A 208 -13.94 27.36 -4.34
N GLY A 209 -13.86 28.10 -3.24
CA GLY A 209 -14.39 27.64 -1.94
C GLY A 209 -15.88 27.25 -1.98
N SER A 210 -16.71 27.94 -2.77
CA SER A 210 -18.12 27.56 -2.94
C SER A 210 -18.27 26.23 -3.70
N GLN A 211 -17.39 25.98 -4.66
CA GLN A 211 -17.39 24.71 -5.41
C GLN A 211 -16.89 23.56 -4.54
N MET A 212 -15.93 23.81 -3.65
CA MET A 212 -15.50 22.84 -2.64
C MET A 212 -16.64 22.42 -1.73
N GLN A 213 -17.41 23.38 -1.22
CA GLN A 213 -18.59 23.08 -0.41
C GLN A 213 -19.60 22.22 -1.19
N THR A 214 -19.84 22.53 -2.47
CA THR A 214 -20.73 21.72 -3.31
C THR A 214 -20.18 20.31 -3.54
N LEU A 215 -18.86 20.14 -3.70
CA LEU A 215 -18.24 18.82 -3.82
C LEU A 215 -18.44 17.97 -2.55
N GLU A 216 -18.24 18.56 -1.37
CA GLU A 216 -18.49 17.91 -0.08
C GLU A 216 -19.97 17.52 0.07
N GLU A 217 -20.89 18.41 -0.32
CA GLU A 217 -22.34 18.13 -0.32
C GLU A 217 -22.70 16.97 -1.26
N ILE A 218 -22.12 16.93 -2.47
CA ILE A 218 -22.31 15.83 -3.43
C ILE A 218 -21.79 14.52 -2.85
N GLY A 219 -20.56 14.51 -2.33
CA GLY A 219 -19.96 13.31 -1.72
C GLY A 219 -20.77 12.80 -0.53
N SER A 220 -21.16 13.69 0.39
CA SER A 220 -21.96 13.32 1.56
C SER A 220 -23.35 12.81 1.18
N ARG A 221 -23.99 13.38 0.16
CA ARG A 221 -25.36 13.00 -0.23
C ARG A 221 -25.40 11.74 -1.09
N TYR A 222 -24.44 11.57 -1.99
CA TYR A 222 -24.46 10.56 -3.03
C TYR A 222 -23.40 9.47 -2.89
N GLY A 223 -22.42 9.62 -1.98
CA GLY A 223 -21.29 8.70 -1.82
C GLY A 223 -21.72 7.24 -1.66
N GLU A 224 -22.71 6.95 -0.82
CA GLU A 224 -23.22 5.57 -0.65
C GLU A 224 -23.79 4.99 -1.95
N ILE A 225 -24.58 5.79 -2.68
CA ILE A 225 -25.19 5.39 -3.96
C ILE A 225 -24.10 5.16 -5.02
N ILE A 226 -23.12 6.06 -5.10
CA ILE A 226 -21.98 5.95 -6.01
C ILE A 226 -21.21 4.67 -5.69
N SER A 227 -20.76 4.51 -4.45
CA SER A 227 -19.98 3.36 -3.97
C SER A 227 -20.68 2.02 -4.24
N ARG A 228 -21.99 1.94 -4.01
CA ARG A 228 -22.81 0.75 -4.32
C ARG A 228 -22.79 0.39 -5.80
N HIS A 229 -22.88 1.37 -6.69
CA HIS A 229 -22.95 1.12 -8.13
C HIS A 229 -21.59 0.92 -8.80
N ILE A 230 -20.51 1.48 -8.26
CA ILE A 230 -19.16 1.25 -8.83
C ILE A 230 -18.54 -0.08 -8.40
N ARG A 231 -18.93 -0.63 -7.23
CA ARG A 231 -18.33 -1.84 -6.62
C ARG A 231 -18.23 -3.04 -7.58
N TYR A 232 -19.21 -3.22 -8.47
CA TYR A 232 -19.31 -4.38 -9.35
C TYR A 232 -18.91 -4.08 -10.81
N LEU A 233 -18.35 -2.91 -11.08
CA LEU A 233 -17.94 -2.51 -12.42
C LEU A 233 -16.47 -2.84 -12.65
N ASN A 234 -16.13 -3.29 -13.85
CA ASN A 234 -14.77 -3.49 -14.31
C ASN A 234 -14.61 -2.89 -15.72
N PRO A 235 -13.77 -1.86 -15.91
CA PRO A 235 -12.99 -1.15 -14.88
C PRO A 235 -13.88 -0.32 -13.96
N ARG A 236 -13.47 -0.19 -12.71
CA ARG A 236 -14.19 0.55 -11.66
C ARG A 236 -13.83 2.04 -11.73
N PRO A 237 -14.78 2.95 -12.05
CA PRO A 237 -14.51 4.38 -11.90
C PRO A 237 -14.35 4.72 -10.41
N SER A 238 -13.41 5.62 -10.08
CA SER A 238 -13.26 6.11 -8.71
C SER A 238 -14.47 6.94 -8.28
N GLU A 239 -14.82 6.92 -6.99
CA GLU A 239 -15.89 7.75 -6.45
C GLU A 239 -15.63 9.24 -6.73
N ALA A 240 -14.39 9.69 -6.52
CA ALA A 240 -13.96 11.07 -6.77
C ALA A 240 -14.18 11.52 -8.22
N LEU A 241 -13.97 10.64 -9.20
CA LEU A 241 -14.26 10.93 -10.61
C LEU A 241 -15.76 11.17 -10.81
N ILE A 242 -16.61 10.30 -10.25
CA ILE A 242 -18.07 10.41 -10.38
C ILE A 242 -18.59 11.67 -9.68
N VAL A 243 -18.06 12.01 -8.50
CA VAL A 243 -18.36 13.26 -7.79
C VAL A 243 -17.97 14.48 -8.65
N GLY A 244 -16.76 14.47 -9.22
CA GLY A 244 -16.29 15.53 -10.12
C GLY A 244 -17.17 15.69 -11.36
N MET A 245 -17.68 14.59 -11.90
CA MET A 245 -18.64 14.62 -13.01
C MET A 245 -20.00 15.20 -12.59
N ILE A 246 -20.60 14.74 -11.50
CA ILE A 246 -21.88 15.28 -11.00
C ILE A 246 -21.77 16.78 -10.73
N MET A 247 -20.63 17.23 -10.19
CA MET A 247 -20.35 18.65 -9.98
C MET A 247 -20.35 19.42 -11.30
N GLN A 248 -19.65 18.92 -12.32
CA GLN A 248 -19.57 19.58 -13.62
C GLN A 248 -20.90 19.55 -14.40
N GLU A 249 -21.67 18.47 -14.27
CA GLU A 249 -22.91 18.24 -15.02
C GLU A 249 -24.10 19.01 -14.43
N SER A 250 -24.34 18.89 -13.12
CA SER A 250 -25.55 19.42 -12.49
C SER A 250 -25.30 20.30 -11.27
N ALA A 251 -24.06 20.34 -10.77
CA ALA A 251 -23.73 20.85 -9.44
C ALA A 251 -24.55 20.14 -8.34
N GLY A 252 -24.76 18.83 -8.48
CA GLY A 252 -25.49 18.02 -7.51
C GLY A 252 -27.01 18.21 -7.51
N ARG A 253 -27.59 18.78 -8.58
CA ARG A 253 -29.03 19.04 -8.68
C ARG A 253 -29.72 17.99 -9.55
N PRO A 254 -30.51 17.07 -8.98
CA PRO A 254 -31.17 16.03 -9.76
C PRO A 254 -32.16 16.58 -10.78
N GLU A 255 -32.76 17.74 -10.50
CA GLU A 255 -33.72 18.43 -11.37
C GLU A 255 -33.08 19.25 -12.50
N ALA A 256 -31.75 19.23 -12.64
CA ALA A 256 -31.04 20.02 -13.63
C ALA A 256 -31.47 19.63 -15.06
N ILE A 257 -31.79 20.64 -15.87
CA ILE A 257 -32.09 20.49 -17.30
C ILE A 257 -31.22 21.50 -18.07
N SER A 258 -30.39 21.00 -18.97
CA SER A 258 -29.59 21.84 -19.87
C SER A 258 -30.44 22.44 -21.00
N SER A 259 -29.91 23.48 -21.66
CA SER A 259 -30.56 24.10 -22.83
C SER A 259 -30.72 23.14 -24.02
N THR A 260 -29.96 22.04 -24.04
CA THR A 260 -30.03 20.97 -25.05
C THR A 260 -30.93 19.81 -24.64
N GLY A 261 -31.61 19.90 -23.48
CA GLY A 261 -32.57 18.90 -23.02
C GLY A 261 -31.95 17.66 -22.36
N CYS A 262 -30.67 17.70 -22.02
CA CYS A 262 -30.05 16.72 -21.14
C CYS A 262 -30.48 16.99 -19.70
N ALA A 263 -30.78 15.94 -18.94
CA ALA A 263 -31.46 16.04 -17.65
C ALA A 263 -30.88 15.08 -16.60
N GLY A 264 -31.10 15.38 -15.32
CA GLY A 264 -30.66 14.54 -14.20
C GLY A 264 -29.32 14.94 -13.60
N LEU A 265 -28.90 14.26 -12.54
CA LEU A 265 -27.60 14.48 -11.88
C LEU A 265 -26.43 14.38 -12.85
N MET A 266 -26.45 13.35 -13.71
CA MET A 266 -25.39 13.02 -14.66
C MET A 266 -25.68 13.54 -16.09
N GLN A 267 -26.67 14.44 -16.24
CA GLN A 267 -27.06 15.12 -17.48
C GLN A 267 -27.16 14.22 -18.72
N PHE A 268 -27.94 13.14 -18.65
CA PHE A 268 -28.17 12.29 -19.82
C PHE A 268 -29.09 12.98 -20.83
N CYS A 269 -28.61 13.14 -22.07
CA CYS A 269 -29.43 13.56 -23.20
C CYS A 269 -30.36 12.42 -23.65
N TYR A 270 -31.49 12.74 -24.28
CA TYR A 270 -32.53 11.75 -24.62
C TYR A 270 -32.00 10.53 -25.39
N GLY A 271 -31.09 10.74 -26.35
CA GLY A 271 -30.46 9.67 -27.13
C GLY A 271 -29.70 8.69 -26.22
N THR A 272 -28.72 9.18 -25.47
CA THR A 272 -27.92 8.37 -24.55
C THR A 272 -28.80 7.72 -23.47
N ALA A 273 -29.80 8.44 -22.96
CA ALA A 273 -30.72 7.90 -21.94
C ALA A 273 -31.50 6.68 -22.47
N THR A 274 -31.84 6.66 -23.76
CA THR A 274 -32.54 5.54 -24.40
C THR A 274 -31.68 4.26 -24.36
N ASP A 275 -30.36 4.37 -24.47
CA ASP A 275 -29.44 3.22 -24.34
C ASP A 275 -29.44 2.64 -22.91
N PHE A 276 -29.88 3.42 -21.93
CA PHE A 276 -30.04 3.06 -20.51
C PHE A 276 -31.52 2.99 -20.09
N GLN A 277 -32.45 2.79 -21.03
CA GLN A 277 -33.88 2.75 -20.71
C GLN A 277 -34.24 1.65 -19.71
N TYR A 278 -33.48 0.55 -19.67
CA TYR A 278 -33.66 -0.51 -18.67
C TYR A 278 -33.32 -0.07 -17.23
N ILE A 279 -32.59 1.04 -17.05
CA ILE A 279 -32.32 1.69 -15.76
C ILE A 279 -33.35 2.78 -15.52
N PHE A 280 -33.51 3.70 -16.48
CA PHE A 280 -34.37 4.87 -16.30
C PHE A 280 -35.86 4.51 -16.24
N GLY A 281 -36.31 3.53 -17.02
CA GLY A 281 -37.71 3.24 -17.23
C GLY A 281 -38.30 4.21 -18.25
N ASP A 282 -39.27 5.01 -17.84
CA ASP A 282 -39.89 6.02 -18.71
C ASP A 282 -38.93 7.19 -18.95
N ILE A 283 -38.78 7.59 -20.22
CA ILE A 283 -37.91 8.71 -20.64
C ILE A 283 -38.71 9.61 -21.57
N THR A 284 -38.71 10.91 -21.28
CA THR A 284 -39.49 11.91 -22.02
C THR A 284 -38.55 12.97 -22.59
N ARG A 285 -38.77 13.43 -23.82
CA ARG A 285 -37.96 14.51 -24.39
C ARG A 285 -38.14 15.81 -23.59
N CYS A 286 -37.03 16.48 -23.28
CA CYS A 286 -37.01 17.78 -22.61
C CYS A 286 -36.93 18.97 -23.60
N ASP A 287 -36.54 18.69 -24.85
CA ASP A 287 -36.16 19.67 -25.88
C ASP A 287 -37.28 19.95 -26.90
N CYS A 288 -38.53 19.57 -26.62
CA CYS A 288 -39.66 19.83 -27.51
C CYS A 288 -40.81 20.58 -26.85
N SER A 289 -41.63 21.27 -27.64
CA SER A 289 -42.90 21.86 -27.19
C SER A 289 -44.05 21.08 -27.83
N PRO A 290 -44.96 20.45 -27.05
CA PRO A 290 -45.27 20.69 -25.63
C PRO A 290 -44.55 19.76 -24.63
N CYS A 291 -43.56 18.98 -25.05
CA CYS A 291 -42.89 18.01 -24.18
C CYS A 291 -42.23 18.69 -22.97
N LYS A 292 -42.58 18.27 -21.76
CA LYS A 292 -41.87 18.68 -20.56
C LYS A 292 -41.56 17.42 -19.78
N CYS A 293 -40.30 16.98 -19.90
CA CYS A 293 -39.76 16.05 -18.93
C CYS A 293 -39.89 16.70 -17.55
N SER A 294 -40.27 15.90 -16.56
CA SER A 294 -40.44 16.31 -15.19
C SER A 294 -40.08 15.15 -14.26
N LEU A 295 -39.93 15.45 -12.97
CA LEU A 295 -39.67 14.46 -11.94
C LEU A 295 -40.68 13.29 -11.96
N GLU A 296 -41.92 13.55 -12.38
CA GLU A 296 -43.01 12.57 -12.38
C GLU A 296 -43.05 11.68 -13.63
N ASN A 297 -42.36 12.03 -14.72
CA ASN A 297 -42.50 11.34 -16.01
C ASN A 297 -41.18 10.98 -16.70
N ASP A 298 -40.04 11.18 -16.04
CA ASP A 298 -38.73 10.88 -16.62
C ASP A 298 -37.76 10.35 -15.56
N GLY A 299 -37.32 9.11 -15.74
CA GLY A 299 -36.44 8.41 -14.82
C GLY A 299 -35.05 9.04 -14.67
N ARG A 300 -34.64 9.96 -15.54
CA ARG A 300 -33.34 10.65 -15.41
C ARG A 300 -33.26 11.55 -14.17
N PHE A 301 -34.40 12.01 -13.66
CA PHE A 301 -34.45 12.83 -12.45
C PHE A 301 -34.37 12.02 -11.14
N ASP A 302 -34.48 10.69 -11.23
CA ASP A 302 -34.23 9.81 -10.10
C ASP A 302 -32.72 9.71 -9.84
N GLU A 303 -32.31 10.07 -8.62
CA GLU A 303 -30.91 10.21 -8.23
C GLU A 303 -30.12 8.91 -8.40
N GLU A 304 -30.70 7.80 -7.91
CA GLU A 304 -30.08 6.48 -7.95
C GLU A 304 -29.95 5.97 -9.38
N LYS A 305 -31.02 6.10 -10.19
CA LYS A 305 -30.97 5.70 -11.61
C LYS A 305 -29.99 6.56 -12.41
N SER A 306 -29.91 7.86 -12.14
CA SER A 306 -28.95 8.77 -12.81
C SER A 306 -27.52 8.37 -12.50
N ILE A 307 -27.20 8.11 -11.23
CA ILE A 307 -25.87 7.65 -10.79
C ILE A 307 -25.56 6.25 -11.31
N GLN A 308 -26.51 5.31 -11.27
CA GLN A 308 -26.35 3.95 -11.78
C GLN A 308 -26.04 3.94 -13.28
N ALA A 309 -26.78 4.70 -14.08
CA ALA A 309 -26.52 4.81 -15.51
C ALA A 309 -25.19 5.53 -15.78
N GLY A 310 -24.90 6.61 -15.04
CA GLY A 310 -23.67 7.40 -15.16
C GLY A 310 -22.41 6.59 -14.88
N THR A 311 -22.37 5.89 -13.74
CA THR A 311 -21.26 5.01 -13.34
C THR A 311 -21.04 3.89 -14.35
N LYS A 312 -22.11 3.26 -14.82
CA LYS A 312 -22.03 2.21 -15.86
C LYS A 312 -21.52 2.75 -17.20
N TYR A 313 -22.00 3.91 -17.64
CA TYR A 313 -21.53 4.53 -18.87
C TYR A 313 -20.06 4.92 -18.77
N MET A 314 -19.63 5.49 -17.64
CA MET A 314 -18.23 5.82 -17.42
C MET A 314 -17.33 4.58 -17.41
N SER A 315 -17.74 3.48 -16.75
CA SER A 315 -17.01 2.21 -16.80
C SER A 315 -16.84 1.66 -18.23
N GLN A 316 -17.87 1.75 -19.08
CA GLN A 316 -17.78 1.38 -20.48
C GLN A 316 -16.77 2.24 -21.26
N LEU A 317 -16.72 3.54 -20.97
CA LEU A 317 -15.75 4.45 -21.58
C LEU A 317 -14.33 4.15 -21.10
N LEU A 318 -14.13 3.94 -19.79
CA LEU A 318 -12.84 3.53 -19.24
C LEU A 318 -12.35 2.22 -19.89
N GLN A 319 -13.21 1.22 -20.04
CA GLN A 319 -12.87 -0.04 -20.73
C GLN A 319 -12.45 0.21 -22.18
N GLN A 320 -13.13 1.11 -22.87
CA GLN A 320 -12.86 1.45 -24.25
C GLN A 320 -11.46 2.09 -24.44
N PHE A 321 -10.92 2.74 -23.41
CA PHE A 321 -9.63 3.41 -23.45
C PHE A 321 -8.56 2.74 -22.58
N ALA A 322 -8.83 1.60 -21.95
CA ALA A 322 -7.92 0.93 -21.01
C ALA A 322 -6.52 0.60 -21.56
N GLY A 323 -6.33 0.61 -22.89
CA GLY A 323 -5.02 0.43 -23.52
C GLY A 323 -4.16 1.70 -23.61
N TYR A 324 -4.58 2.82 -23.02
CA TYR A 324 -3.85 4.09 -22.99
C TYR A 324 -3.48 4.46 -21.56
N SER A 325 -2.31 5.07 -21.33
CA SER A 325 -1.92 5.55 -19.99
C SER A 325 -2.85 6.64 -19.44
N ASP A 326 -3.38 7.50 -20.31
CA ASP A 326 -4.29 8.59 -19.95
C ASP A 326 -5.78 8.23 -20.17
N PHE A 327 -6.12 6.94 -20.03
CA PHE A 327 -7.44 6.40 -20.32
C PHE A 327 -8.58 7.13 -19.58
N GLU A 328 -8.35 7.59 -18.36
CA GLU A 328 -9.36 8.29 -17.57
C GLU A 328 -9.73 9.65 -18.19
N ARG A 329 -8.76 10.42 -18.68
CA ARG A 329 -9.02 11.68 -19.38
C ARG A 329 -9.69 11.43 -20.74
N PHE A 330 -9.31 10.37 -21.46
CA PHE A 330 -9.99 9.99 -22.69
C PHE A 330 -11.45 9.55 -22.48
N ALA A 331 -11.72 8.80 -21.41
CA ALA A 331 -13.07 8.44 -21.01
C ALA A 331 -13.89 9.68 -20.64
N THR A 332 -13.32 10.58 -19.84
CA THR A 332 -13.94 11.85 -19.45
C THR A 332 -14.25 12.74 -20.66
N ALA A 333 -13.30 12.87 -21.58
CA ALA A 333 -13.49 13.61 -22.83
C ALA A 333 -14.59 12.98 -23.70
N SER A 334 -14.65 11.65 -23.74
CA SER A 334 -15.64 10.90 -24.52
C SER A 334 -17.04 10.98 -23.94
N TYR A 335 -17.16 11.18 -22.62
CA TYR A 335 -18.44 11.41 -21.96
C TYR A 335 -19.11 12.70 -22.47
N ASN A 336 -18.33 13.79 -22.59
CA ASN A 336 -18.84 15.08 -23.08
C ASN A 336 -18.86 15.19 -24.62
N GLY A 337 -17.83 14.70 -25.29
CA GLY A 337 -17.58 14.90 -26.73
C GLY A 337 -17.97 13.73 -27.62
N GLY A 338 -18.30 12.57 -27.04
CA GLY A 338 -18.55 11.34 -27.79
C GLY A 338 -17.25 10.61 -28.16
N SER A 339 -17.27 9.28 -28.02
CA SER A 339 -16.06 8.48 -28.13
C SER A 339 -15.49 8.36 -29.55
N VAL A 340 -16.31 8.58 -30.58
CA VAL A 340 -15.87 8.66 -31.99
C VAL A 340 -14.96 9.87 -32.22
N THR A 341 -15.34 11.03 -31.66
CA THR A 341 -14.56 12.27 -31.77
C THR A 341 -13.20 12.12 -31.10
N ILE A 342 -13.16 11.53 -29.90
CA ILE A 342 -11.90 11.33 -29.16
C ILE A 342 -11.00 10.29 -29.84
N LYS A 343 -11.55 9.16 -30.31
CA LYS A 343 -10.78 8.17 -31.09
C LYS A 343 -10.18 8.76 -32.37
N SER A 344 -10.94 9.58 -33.11
CA SER A 344 -10.43 10.28 -34.30
C SER A 344 -9.26 11.21 -33.94
N ALA A 345 -9.36 11.97 -32.84
CA ALA A 345 -8.29 12.84 -32.38
C ALA A 345 -7.04 12.05 -31.94
N ILE A 346 -7.22 10.92 -31.25
CA ILE A 346 -6.12 10.01 -30.88
C ILE A 346 -5.40 9.53 -32.14
N GLU A 347 -6.10 8.95 -33.12
CA GLU A 347 -5.46 8.42 -34.33
C GLU A 347 -4.70 9.50 -35.12
N LYS A 348 -5.27 10.72 -35.24
CA LYS A 348 -4.55 11.86 -35.83
C LYS A 348 -3.30 12.24 -35.06
N THR A 349 -3.34 12.14 -33.73
CA THR A 349 -2.19 12.44 -32.86
C THR A 349 -1.10 11.38 -33.07
N LYS A 350 -1.47 10.10 -33.16
CA LYS A 350 -0.55 9.01 -33.50
C LYS A 350 0.09 9.20 -34.87
N GLU A 351 -0.71 9.51 -35.90
CA GLU A 351 -0.22 9.79 -37.25
C GLU A 351 0.73 10.99 -37.30
N ARG A 352 0.43 12.04 -36.52
CA ARG A 352 1.19 13.29 -36.52
C ARG A 352 2.51 13.18 -35.76
N TYR A 353 2.54 12.48 -34.63
CA TYR A 353 3.69 12.48 -33.72
C TYR A 353 4.38 11.12 -33.56
N GLY A 354 3.80 10.03 -34.06
CA GLY A 354 4.38 8.70 -34.00
C GLY A 354 4.32 8.01 -32.63
N PHE A 355 3.53 8.54 -31.68
CA PHE A 355 3.34 7.92 -30.37
C PHE A 355 2.28 6.81 -30.43
N ALA A 356 2.58 5.64 -29.88
CA ALA A 356 1.60 4.55 -29.74
C ALA A 356 0.55 4.85 -28.65
N ASP A 357 0.98 5.55 -27.60
CA ASP A 357 0.17 5.93 -26.43
C ASP A 357 0.30 7.44 -26.19
N PRO A 358 -0.45 8.29 -26.92
CA PRO A 358 -0.38 9.74 -26.75
C PRO A 358 -1.08 10.17 -25.44
N SER A 359 -0.55 11.19 -24.76
CA SER A 359 -1.22 11.80 -23.60
C SER A 359 -2.45 12.61 -23.99
N TRP A 360 -3.34 12.89 -23.03
CA TRP A 360 -4.49 13.77 -23.25
C TRP A 360 -4.06 15.14 -23.78
N ASP A 361 -2.98 15.74 -23.26
CA ASP A 361 -2.56 17.08 -23.66
C ASP A 361 -2.24 17.14 -25.17
N LEU A 362 -1.49 16.16 -25.69
CA LEU A 362 -1.18 16.04 -27.12
C LEU A 362 -2.43 15.81 -27.98
N VAL A 363 -3.36 14.98 -27.48
CA VAL A 363 -4.62 14.70 -28.16
C VAL A 363 -5.54 15.93 -28.14
N SER A 364 -5.56 16.67 -27.04
CA SER A 364 -6.36 17.88 -26.86
C SER A 364 -5.92 18.98 -27.82
N ASP A 365 -4.61 19.11 -28.08
CA ASP A 365 -4.03 20.02 -29.07
C ASP A 365 -4.39 19.63 -30.50
N THR A 366 -4.50 18.33 -30.76
CA THR A 366 -4.84 17.79 -32.08
C THR A 366 -6.35 17.74 -32.32
N LEU A 367 -7.16 17.78 -31.26
CA LEU A 367 -8.61 17.81 -31.32
C LEU A 367 -9.07 19.03 -32.11
N SER A 368 -9.78 18.79 -33.21
CA SER A 368 -10.18 19.84 -34.14
C SER A 368 -11.68 19.87 -34.35
N TYR A 369 -12.20 21.01 -34.81
CA TYR A 369 -13.61 21.13 -35.18
C TYR A 369 -14.04 20.09 -36.23
N ARG A 370 -13.10 19.53 -37.01
CA ARG A 370 -13.40 18.49 -38.01
C ARG A 370 -13.73 17.13 -37.38
N ASP A 371 -13.38 16.93 -36.12
CA ASP A 371 -13.64 15.71 -35.36
C ASP A 371 -15.05 15.67 -34.77
N VAL A 372 -15.81 16.76 -34.86
CA VAL A 372 -17.16 16.90 -34.30
C VAL A 372 -18.21 16.67 -35.40
N PRO A 373 -18.86 15.49 -35.47
CA PRO A 373 -19.72 15.12 -36.59
C PRO A 373 -21.16 15.65 -36.48
N TYR A 374 -21.61 16.04 -35.30
CA TYR A 374 -23.03 16.27 -34.99
C TYR A 374 -23.51 17.73 -35.10
N PHE A 375 -22.62 18.68 -35.42
CA PHE A 375 -23.01 20.04 -35.79
C PHE A 375 -22.80 20.25 -37.29
N ASP A 376 -23.59 21.14 -37.89
CA ASP A 376 -23.33 21.61 -39.26
C ASP A 376 -22.50 22.89 -39.25
N ASP A 377 -22.77 23.77 -38.28
CA ASP A 377 -22.10 25.06 -38.16
C ASP A 377 -20.68 24.94 -37.62
N ARG A 378 -19.74 25.64 -38.28
CA ARG A 378 -18.32 25.58 -37.93
C ARG A 378 -18.04 26.21 -36.57
N GLU A 379 -18.73 27.30 -36.23
CA GLU A 379 -18.50 28.01 -34.96
C GLU A 379 -18.96 27.14 -33.79
N GLN A 380 -20.11 26.48 -33.90
CA GLN A 380 -20.59 25.49 -32.93
C GLN A 380 -19.60 24.33 -32.73
N LYS A 381 -18.99 23.83 -33.80
CA LYS A 381 -17.94 22.79 -33.68
C LYS A 381 -16.71 23.26 -32.93
N ILE A 382 -16.26 24.50 -33.20
CA ILE A 382 -15.12 25.09 -32.49
C ILE A 382 -15.47 25.26 -31.00
N GLN A 383 -16.65 25.82 -30.70
CA GLN A 383 -17.13 25.96 -29.33
C GLN A 383 -17.20 24.61 -28.61
N LYS A 384 -17.66 23.56 -29.30
CA LYS A 384 -17.71 22.21 -28.73
C LYS A 384 -16.33 21.61 -28.45
N VAL A 385 -15.32 21.88 -29.28
CA VAL A 385 -13.94 21.46 -28.99
C VAL A 385 -13.41 22.11 -27.71
N GLU A 386 -13.61 23.43 -27.57
CA GLU A 386 -13.22 24.13 -26.34
C GLU A 386 -14.02 23.66 -25.13
N GLU A 387 -15.30 23.34 -25.30
CA GLU A 387 -16.14 22.76 -24.25
C GLU A 387 -15.58 21.41 -23.78
N ILE A 388 -15.18 20.52 -24.69
CA ILE A 388 -14.59 19.21 -24.35
C ILE A 388 -13.30 19.40 -23.54
N ARG A 389 -12.40 20.30 -23.98
CA ARG A 389 -11.15 20.58 -23.25
C ARG A 389 -11.43 21.08 -21.84
N ASN A 390 -12.27 22.11 -21.73
CA ASN A 390 -12.63 22.69 -20.44
C ASN A 390 -13.35 21.68 -19.53
N TYR A 391 -14.15 20.79 -20.11
CA TYR A 391 -14.84 19.74 -19.36
C TYR A 391 -13.84 18.80 -18.67
N VAL A 392 -12.86 18.27 -19.41
CA VAL A 392 -11.82 17.40 -18.84
C VAL A 392 -11.03 18.12 -17.76
N THR A 393 -10.56 19.35 -18.03
CA THR A 393 -9.80 20.14 -17.06
C THR A 393 -10.58 20.34 -15.76
N ARG A 394 -11.87 20.68 -15.84
CA ARG A 394 -12.71 20.93 -14.65
C ARG A 394 -13.02 19.65 -13.88
N VAL A 395 -13.42 18.57 -14.56
CA VAL A 395 -13.73 17.30 -13.90
C VAL A 395 -12.50 16.78 -13.16
N MET A 396 -11.31 16.85 -13.78
CA MET A 396 -10.07 16.41 -13.14
C MET A 396 -9.68 17.29 -11.95
N ALA A 397 -9.87 18.62 -12.05
CA ALA A 397 -9.65 19.52 -10.93
C ALA A 397 -10.63 19.26 -9.77
N TYR A 398 -11.91 18.97 -10.06
CA TYR A 398 -12.90 18.61 -9.04
C TYR A 398 -12.58 17.26 -8.38
N LYS A 399 -12.20 16.25 -9.17
CA LYS A 399 -11.73 14.94 -8.66
C LYS A 399 -10.58 15.14 -7.68
N GLN A 400 -9.54 15.87 -8.08
CA GLN A 400 -8.38 16.12 -7.24
C GLN A 400 -8.74 16.89 -5.96
N SER A 401 -9.59 17.90 -6.09
CA SER A 401 -9.99 18.70 -4.93
C SER A 401 -10.86 17.90 -3.95
N TYR A 402 -11.73 17.02 -4.44
CA TYR A 402 -12.53 16.12 -3.59
C TYR A 402 -11.64 15.14 -2.79
N LEU A 403 -10.62 14.56 -3.43
CA LEU A 403 -9.62 13.72 -2.75
C LEU A 403 -8.85 14.51 -1.67
N GLY A 404 -8.52 15.77 -1.97
CA GLY A 404 -7.87 16.69 -1.03
C GLY A 404 -8.79 17.24 0.07
N ALA A 405 -10.12 17.20 -0.08
CA ALA A 405 -11.08 17.63 0.95
C ALA A 405 -11.39 16.52 1.96
N GLY A 406 -11.46 15.26 1.49
CA GLY A 406 -11.61 14.09 2.37
C GLY A 406 -10.35 13.77 3.18
N SER A 407 -9.21 14.29 2.74
CA SER A 407 -7.94 14.29 3.47
C SER A 407 -7.81 15.65 4.11
N GLY A 408 -8.26 15.87 5.34
CA GLY A 408 -8.22 17.16 6.02
C GLY A 408 -6.81 17.73 6.20
N ILE A 409 -6.13 18.14 5.12
CA ILE A 409 -4.96 18.99 5.12
C ILE A 409 -5.51 20.40 5.34
N THR A 410 -5.82 20.70 6.60
CA THR A 410 -5.85 22.09 7.04
C THR A 410 -4.40 22.57 7.08
N GLY A 411 -3.85 22.86 5.91
CA GLY A 411 -2.64 23.67 5.76
C GLY A 411 -2.96 25.09 6.20
N ALA A 412 -3.17 25.30 7.50
CA ALA A 412 -3.09 26.62 8.06
C ALA A 412 -1.63 27.04 7.94
N ALA A 413 -1.33 27.89 6.95
CA ALA A 413 -0.09 28.64 6.91
C ALA A 413 -0.08 29.59 8.13
N ALA A 414 0.23 29.06 9.30
CA ALA A 414 0.52 29.86 10.47
C ALA A 414 1.92 30.44 10.24
N VAL A 415 1.97 31.69 9.78
CA VAL A 415 3.17 32.52 9.92
C VAL A 415 3.30 32.82 11.41
N GLU A 416 3.82 31.87 12.17
CA GLU A 416 4.20 32.14 13.55
C GLU A 416 5.38 33.10 13.55
N SER A 417 5.15 34.29 14.08
CA SER A 417 6.18 35.29 14.34
C SER A 417 7.31 34.66 15.16
N MET A 418 8.52 34.66 14.57
CA MET A 418 9.80 34.08 15.02
C MET A 418 10.29 34.42 16.46
N SER A 419 9.48 35.05 17.30
CA SER A 419 9.91 35.52 18.62
C SER A 419 10.23 34.44 19.67
N GLN A 420 10.04 33.14 19.37
CA GLN A 420 10.27 32.05 20.34
C GLN A 420 11.33 31.00 19.93
N LEU A 421 11.87 31.04 18.71
CA LEU A 421 12.96 30.15 18.30
C LEU A 421 14.29 30.82 18.63
N GLY A 422 14.90 30.40 19.73
CA GLY A 422 16.07 31.02 20.36
C GLY A 422 17.42 30.89 19.63
N LYS A 423 17.48 31.20 18.32
CA LYS A 423 18.70 31.57 17.59
C LYS A 423 18.34 32.48 16.39
N PRO A 424 18.63 33.79 16.45
CA PRO A 424 18.77 34.61 15.25
C PRO A 424 20.17 34.27 14.67
N ASP A 425 20.38 34.08 13.37
CA ASP A 425 20.75 35.23 12.54
C ASP A 425 20.62 35.03 11.01
N ASP A 426 20.25 33.85 10.46
CA ASP A 426 20.45 33.60 9.00
C ASP A 426 19.20 33.40 8.11
N TYR A 427 17.99 33.28 8.66
CA TYR A 427 16.79 33.03 7.84
C TYR A 427 15.80 34.20 7.89
N ALA A 428 15.47 34.75 6.73
CA ALA A 428 14.51 35.86 6.62
C ALA A 428 13.05 35.41 6.77
N ALA A 429 12.74 34.18 6.37
CA ALA A 429 11.44 33.53 6.54
C ALA A 429 11.57 32.00 6.38
N VAL A 430 10.68 31.26 7.04
CA VAL A 430 10.54 29.81 6.87
C VAL A 430 9.09 29.51 6.50
N TYR A 431 8.90 28.67 5.49
CA TYR A 431 7.61 28.15 5.10
C TYR A 431 7.44 26.76 5.75
N ALA A 432 6.44 26.64 6.63
CA ALA A 432 6.18 25.42 7.37
C ALA A 432 4.91 24.74 6.84
N VAL A 433 5.00 23.45 6.49
CA VAL A 433 3.86 22.63 6.10
C VAL A 433 3.80 21.37 6.93
N ARG A 434 2.60 21.00 7.38
CA ARG A 434 2.36 19.77 8.13
C ARG A 434 1.71 18.75 7.20
N PRO A 435 2.48 17.83 6.58
CA PRO A 435 1.92 16.91 5.64
C PRO A 435 0.98 15.91 6.32
N SER A 436 -0.08 15.54 5.63
CA SER A 436 -0.80 14.30 5.88
C SER A 436 -1.15 13.67 4.55
N PHE A 437 -1.29 12.35 4.51
CA PHE A 437 -1.70 11.63 3.33
C PHE A 437 -2.77 10.60 3.67
N ARG A 438 -3.54 10.22 2.67
CA ARG A 438 -4.53 9.14 2.74
C ARG A 438 -4.36 8.29 1.50
N GLN A 439 -4.05 7.02 1.70
CA GLN A 439 -3.75 6.10 0.60
C GLN A 439 -4.52 4.81 0.83
N SER A 440 -4.95 4.17 -0.25
CA SER A 440 -5.76 2.96 -0.21
C SER A 440 -5.29 1.96 -1.25
N VAL A 441 -5.19 0.68 -0.88
CA VAL A 441 -4.83 -0.42 -1.76
C VAL A 441 -5.91 -1.49 -1.64
N SER A 442 -6.43 -1.95 -2.77
CA SER A 442 -7.43 -3.02 -2.77
C SER A 442 -6.76 -4.38 -2.64
N PHE A 443 -6.62 -4.83 -1.39
CA PHE A 443 -5.96 -6.08 -1.05
C PHE A 443 -6.45 -6.61 0.30
N ASP A 444 -7.21 -7.70 0.28
CA ASP A 444 -7.75 -8.38 1.45
C ASP A 444 -6.66 -9.20 2.15
N LEU A 445 -5.84 -8.50 2.93
CA LEU A 445 -4.73 -9.08 3.67
C LEU A 445 -5.20 -10.13 4.70
N PRO A 446 -6.28 -9.91 5.49
CA PRO A 446 -6.76 -10.91 6.43
C PRO A 446 -7.20 -12.21 5.75
N ALA A 447 -7.88 -12.16 4.60
CA ALA A 447 -8.25 -13.37 3.87
C ALA A 447 -7.02 -14.15 3.39
N ARG A 448 -5.99 -13.45 2.89
CA ARG A 448 -4.74 -14.11 2.46
C ARG A 448 -4.05 -14.86 3.59
N PHE A 449 -3.92 -14.24 4.77
CA PHE A 449 -3.37 -14.93 5.93
C PHE A 449 -4.25 -16.06 6.45
N ALA A 450 -5.58 -15.95 6.31
CA ALA A 450 -6.49 -17.06 6.63
C ALA A 450 -6.29 -18.26 5.68
N ASP A 451 -6.01 -18.02 4.40
CA ASP A 451 -5.66 -19.06 3.43
C ASP A 451 -4.34 -19.74 3.79
N TYR A 452 -3.28 -18.96 4.06
CA TYR A 452 -1.99 -19.50 4.49
C TYR A 452 -2.09 -20.30 5.79
N LYS A 453 -2.89 -19.82 6.75
CA LYS A 453 -3.19 -20.56 7.98
C LYS A 453 -3.88 -21.89 7.68
N SER A 454 -4.83 -21.91 6.74
CA SER A 454 -5.55 -23.13 6.37
C SER A 454 -4.60 -24.15 5.73
N ILE A 455 -3.70 -23.70 4.85
CA ILE A 455 -2.63 -24.54 4.28
C ILE A 455 -1.75 -25.11 5.40
N ALA A 456 -1.31 -24.27 6.35
CA ALA A 456 -0.46 -24.71 7.44
C ALA A 456 -1.13 -25.78 8.31
N LEU A 457 -2.42 -25.59 8.64
CA LEU A 457 -3.19 -26.54 9.45
C LEU A 457 -3.46 -27.85 8.70
N GLU A 458 -3.71 -27.79 7.39
CA GLU A 458 -3.87 -28.99 6.54
C GLU A 458 -2.56 -29.79 6.49
N VAL A 459 -1.44 -29.11 6.22
CA VAL A 459 -0.11 -29.73 6.20
C VAL A 459 0.22 -30.35 7.55
N MET A 460 0.00 -29.63 8.66
CA MET A 460 0.13 -30.20 10.00
C MET A 460 -0.71 -31.46 10.16
N GLY A 461 -1.98 -31.43 9.76
CA GLY A 461 -2.87 -32.60 9.81
C GLY A 461 -2.33 -33.79 9.01
N ASN A 462 -1.80 -33.54 7.81
CA ASN A 462 -1.20 -34.58 6.96
C ASN A 462 0.08 -35.16 7.57
N VAL A 463 0.94 -34.33 8.17
CA VAL A 463 2.13 -34.80 8.90
C VAL A 463 1.71 -35.65 10.09
N LYS A 464 0.74 -35.17 10.88
CA LYS A 464 0.19 -35.90 12.02
C LYS A 464 -0.40 -37.26 11.61
N GLU A 465 -1.16 -37.31 10.52
CA GLU A 465 -1.71 -38.57 9.98
C GLU A 465 -0.61 -39.51 9.48
N CYS A 466 0.44 -38.97 8.84
CA CYS A 466 1.58 -39.74 8.37
C CYS A 466 2.38 -40.36 9.53
N LEU A 467 2.63 -39.60 10.60
CA LEU A 467 3.28 -40.11 11.82
C LEU A 467 2.43 -41.23 12.45
N TYR A 468 1.11 -41.03 12.53
CA TYR A 468 0.20 -42.02 13.12
C TYR A 468 0.11 -43.33 12.33
N ARG A 469 0.08 -43.29 10.99
CA ARG A 469 -0.11 -44.49 10.15
C ARG A 469 1.20 -45.09 9.63
N GLY A 470 2.31 -44.38 9.80
CA GLY A 470 3.48 -44.55 8.97
C GLY A 470 3.22 -44.06 7.54
N SER A 471 4.29 -43.84 6.79
CA SER A 471 4.23 -43.34 5.41
C SER A 471 3.70 -44.39 4.40
N GLY A 472 3.46 -45.62 4.84
CA GLY A 472 2.91 -46.71 4.02
C GLY A 472 3.91 -47.35 3.05
N THR A 473 5.20 -46.98 3.09
CA THR A 473 6.27 -47.59 2.31
C THR A 473 7.18 -48.42 3.21
N ALA A 474 7.53 -49.64 2.75
CA ALA A 474 8.24 -50.64 3.57
C ALA A 474 9.71 -50.30 3.89
N ASP A 475 10.27 -49.28 3.25
CA ASP A 475 11.67 -48.84 3.40
C ASP A 475 11.78 -47.34 3.73
N ASP A 476 10.73 -46.75 4.30
CA ASP A 476 10.71 -45.34 4.71
C ASP A 476 10.75 -45.24 6.23
N ASP A 477 11.61 -44.37 6.73
CA ASP A 477 11.87 -44.14 8.13
C ASP A 477 10.78 -43.28 8.78
N ASN A 478 9.55 -43.16 8.20
CA ASN A 478 8.32 -42.46 8.65
C ASN A 478 8.49 -41.37 9.71
N ASP A 479 9.56 -40.60 9.60
CA ASP A 479 9.97 -39.61 10.57
C ASP A 479 9.32 -38.28 10.20
N VAL A 480 9.43 -37.31 11.10
CA VAL A 480 8.85 -35.99 10.88
C VAL A 480 9.36 -35.37 9.59
N GLU A 481 10.65 -35.55 9.27
CA GLU A 481 11.29 -35.06 8.05
C GLU A 481 10.60 -35.62 6.80
N THR A 482 10.47 -36.94 6.72
CA THR A 482 9.87 -37.61 5.55
C THR A 482 8.36 -37.32 5.43
N CYS A 483 7.65 -37.29 6.56
CA CYS A 483 6.22 -37.00 6.57
C CYS A 483 5.91 -35.56 6.13
N ALA A 484 6.76 -34.60 6.49
CA ALA A 484 6.60 -33.22 6.09
C ALA A 484 7.06 -32.94 4.66
N GLU A 485 8.14 -33.58 4.18
CA GLU A 485 8.52 -33.52 2.75
C GLU A 485 7.35 -33.97 1.86
N ARG A 486 6.64 -35.04 2.25
CA ARG A 486 5.44 -35.52 1.56
C ARG A 486 4.26 -34.56 1.63
N ALA A 487 4.14 -33.82 2.72
CA ALA A 487 3.14 -32.77 2.88
C ALA A 487 3.57 -31.44 2.23
N ALA A 488 4.68 -31.43 1.47
CA ALA A 488 5.26 -30.25 0.84
C ALA A 488 5.64 -29.13 1.83
N ALA A 489 6.09 -29.50 3.03
CA ALA A 489 6.71 -28.60 4.00
C ALA A 489 8.21 -28.89 4.17
N GLU A 490 8.99 -27.84 4.46
CA GLU A 490 10.37 -27.99 4.89
C GLU A 490 10.37 -28.20 6.42
N VAL A 491 10.92 -29.31 6.91
CA VAL A 491 11.17 -29.49 8.35
C VAL A 491 12.53 -28.90 8.67
N PHE A 492 12.59 -28.13 9.74
CA PHE A 492 13.87 -27.63 10.20
C PHE A 492 14.03 -27.80 11.70
N GLY A 493 14.81 -28.83 12.03
CA GLY A 493 15.55 -28.95 13.29
C GLY A 493 14.72 -29.36 14.49
N ILE A 494 15.16 -30.46 15.10
CA ILE A 494 14.97 -30.78 16.50
C ILE A 494 15.77 -29.73 17.30
N ASP A 495 15.12 -28.92 18.12
CA ASP A 495 15.87 -28.06 19.06
C ASP A 495 16.40 -28.85 20.27
N GLU A 496 17.08 -28.17 21.21
CA GLU A 496 17.63 -28.86 22.39
C GLU A 496 16.55 -29.56 23.23
N ASP A 497 15.29 -29.17 23.08
CA ASP A 497 14.12 -29.70 23.79
C ASP A 497 13.32 -30.72 22.96
N GLN A 498 13.88 -31.19 21.84
CA GLN A 498 13.25 -32.13 20.91
C GLN A 498 11.94 -31.65 20.28
N GLN A 499 11.80 -30.34 20.04
CA GLN A 499 10.62 -29.78 19.39
C GLN A 499 10.78 -29.75 17.87
N TYR A 500 9.70 -30.09 17.16
CA TYR A 500 9.65 -30.06 15.70
C TYR A 500 8.96 -28.80 15.20
N TYR A 501 9.67 -28.01 14.38
CA TYR A 501 9.10 -26.86 13.70
C TYR A 501 8.89 -27.15 12.22
N LEU A 502 7.67 -26.95 11.74
CA LEU A 502 7.34 -26.98 10.33
C LEU A 502 7.56 -25.56 9.79
N LEU A 503 8.51 -25.39 8.86
CA LEU A 503 8.80 -24.11 8.24
C LEU A 503 8.15 -24.07 6.85
N PHE A 504 7.36 -23.04 6.62
CA PHE A 504 6.61 -22.85 5.39
C PHE A 504 7.28 -21.78 4.55
N ARG A 505 7.60 -22.13 3.30
CA ARG A 505 7.98 -21.18 2.25
C ARG A 505 6.95 -21.28 1.14
N LEU A 506 5.95 -20.40 1.19
CA LEU A 506 4.90 -20.35 0.18
C LEU A 506 5.25 -19.30 -0.88
N THR A 507 4.90 -19.60 -2.13
CA THR A 507 5.00 -18.64 -3.22
C THR A 507 3.60 -18.13 -3.55
N ASP A 508 3.40 -16.82 -3.56
CA ASP A 508 2.15 -16.17 -3.98
C ASP A 508 2.43 -15.06 -5.01
N GLN A 509 1.41 -14.62 -5.72
CA GLN A 509 1.51 -13.51 -6.66
C GLN A 509 1.18 -12.20 -5.96
N PRO A 510 1.99 -11.14 -6.11
CA PRO A 510 1.61 -9.82 -5.63
C PRO A 510 0.35 -9.33 -6.37
N PRO A 511 -0.39 -8.37 -5.82
CA PRO A 511 -1.49 -7.73 -6.53
C PRO A 511 -1.02 -7.16 -7.87
N GLU A 512 -1.84 -7.23 -8.92
CA GLU A 512 -1.49 -6.75 -10.27
C GLU A 512 -1.04 -5.28 -10.30
N ASP A 513 -1.50 -4.48 -9.33
CA ASP A 513 -1.16 -3.05 -9.21
C ASP A 513 0.18 -2.78 -8.51
N PHE A 514 0.88 -3.82 -8.04
CA PHE A 514 2.18 -3.68 -7.41
C PHE A 514 3.25 -3.57 -8.49
N LEU A 515 4.17 -2.61 -8.35
CA LEU A 515 5.30 -2.43 -9.27
C LEU A 515 6.44 -3.43 -8.99
N LEU A 516 6.10 -4.61 -8.45
CA LEU A 516 7.04 -5.65 -8.09
C LEU A 516 6.83 -6.82 -9.05
N ASP A 517 7.87 -7.13 -9.83
CA ASP A 517 7.85 -8.21 -10.81
C ASP A 517 8.16 -9.59 -10.19
N ASP A 518 8.56 -9.62 -8.91
CA ASP A 518 9.02 -10.82 -8.22
C ASP A 518 7.88 -11.50 -7.46
N ASP A 519 7.88 -12.84 -7.50
CA ASP A 519 6.96 -13.66 -6.70
C ASP A 519 7.14 -13.38 -5.19
N LEU A 520 6.04 -13.35 -4.44
CA LEU A 520 6.04 -13.22 -2.98
C LEU A 520 6.51 -14.54 -2.36
N ASN A 521 7.51 -14.48 -1.49
CA ASN A 521 8.03 -15.65 -0.77
C ASN A 521 7.64 -15.57 0.72
N ILE A 522 6.42 -16.00 1.05
CA ILE A 522 5.89 -15.95 2.42
C ILE A 522 6.64 -16.95 3.30
N ARG A 523 7.19 -16.50 4.44
CA ARG A 523 7.94 -17.33 5.38
C ARG A 523 7.35 -17.28 6.78
N PHE A 524 6.90 -18.42 7.27
CA PHE A 524 6.47 -18.58 8.67
C PHE A 524 6.74 -20.00 9.19
N GLY A 525 6.77 -20.17 10.50
CA GLY A 525 6.98 -21.45 11.16
C GLY A 525 5.84 -21.81 12.09
N VAL A 526 5.55 -23.10 12.26
CA VAL A 526 4.54 -23.59 13.20
C VAL A 526 5.14 -24.73 14.02
N LEU A 527 5.03 -24.64 15.34
CA LEU A 527 5.41 -25.75 16.21
C LEU A 527 4.46 -26.93 16.02
N LEU A 528 5.03 -28.10 15.71
CA LEU A 528 4.37 -29.38 15.71
C LEU A 528 4.63 -30.04 17.06
N GLU A 529 3.64 -29.97 17.95
CA GLU A 529 3.63 -30.79 19.16
C GLU A 529 3.47 -32.25 18.76
N ASP A 530 4.44 -33.08 19.15
CA ASP A 530 4.36 -34.52 19.06
C ASP A 530 3.54 -35.07 20.23
N ASP A 531 2.22 -35.05 20.05
CA ASP A 531 1.21 -35.57 20.96
C ASP A 531 0.56 -36.86 20.42
N ILE A 532 1.17 -37.47 19.41
CA ILE A 532 0.56 -38.55 18.63
C ILE A 532 1.12 -39.88 19.10
N PRO A 533 0.37 -40.66 19.86
CA PRO A 533 0.84 -41.99 20.20
C PRO A 533 0.98 -42.86 18.95
N PRO A 534 2.00 -43.74 18.91
CA PRO A 534 2.08 -44.79 17.90
C PRO A 534 0.78 -45.60 17.84
N PRO A 535 0.40 -46.13 16.67
CA PRO A 535 -0.78 -46.97 16.54
C PRO A 535 -0.65 -48.22 17.42
N PRO A 536 -1.77 -48.86 17.81
CA PRO A 536 -1.72 -50.08 18.63
C PRO A 536 -0.87 -51.18 17.98
N VAL A 537 -0.17 -51.95 18.80
CA VAL A 537 0.63 -53.10 18.33
C VAL A 537 -0.29 -54.20 17.82
N GLU A 538 -0.03 -54.68 16.60
CA GLU A 538 -0.77 -55.77 15.97
C GLU A 538 0.04 -57.08 15.94
N GLY A 539 -0.63 -58.18 15.60
CA GLY A 539 0.04 -59.47 15.37
C GLY A 539 0.64 -60.13 16.62
N LEU A 540 0.28 -59.70 17.84
CA LEU A 540 0.81 -60.28 19.07
C LEU A 540 0.47 -61.78 19.19
N GLN A 541 1.50 -62.62 19.22
CA GLN A 541 1.44 -64.07 19.36
C GLN A 541 2.31 -64.53 20.52
N VAL A 542 1.84 -65.55 21.23
CA VAL A 542 2.58 -66.23 22.30
C VAL A 542 2.90 -67.65 21.85
N TYR A 543 4.19 -67.98 21.78
CA TYR A 543 4.69 -69.30 21.41
C TYR A 543 5.17 -70.09 22.64
N GLU A 544 5.45 -71.37 22.40
CA GLU A 544 6.00 -72.29 23.40
C GLU A 544 7.29 -71.72 24.03
N GLY A 545 7.43 -71.86 25.35
CA GLY A 545 8.52 -71.27 26.11
C GLY A 545 8.38 -69.78 26.40
N HIS A 546 7.14 -69.25 26.41
CA HIS A 546 6.81 -67.85 26.73
C HIS A 546 7.46 -66.83 25.78
N ASN A 547 7.66 -67.22 24.52
CA ASN A 547 8.17 -66.32 23.50
C ASN A 547 7.03 -65.49 22.94
N LEU A 548 7.12 -64.18 23.03
CA LEU A 548 6.21 -63.22 22.41
C LEU A 548 6.78 -62.84 21.03
N SER A 549 5.92 -62.72 20.02
CA SER A 549 6.23 -61.89 18.86
C SER A 549 5.06 -61.02 18.47
N TRP A 550 5.35 -59.90 17.83
CA TRP A 550 4.35 -58.98 17.30
C TRP A 550 4.88 -58.31 16.04
N ASP A 551 3.97 -57.77 15.24
CA ASP A 551 4.34 -57.07 14.02
C ASP A 551 5.02 -55.74 14.39
N ARG A 552 6.03 -55.34 13.62
CA ARG A 552 6.70 -54.05 13.85
C ARG A 552 5.68 -52.92 13.70
N ASN A 553 5.66 -52.00 14.67
CA ASN A 553 4.83 -50.82 14.57
C ASN A 553 5.25 -49.98 13.34
N MET A 554 4.26 -49.48 12.60
CA MET A 554 4.50 -48.70 11.39
C MET A 554 4.85 -47.23 11.69
N ALA A 555 4.53 -46.71 12.88
CA ALA A 555 5.07 -45.43 13.32
C ALA A 555 6.59 -45.56 13.50
N SER A 556 7.32 -44.56 13.02
CA SER A 556 8.77 -44.69 12.90
C SER A 556 9.55 -44.11 14.07
N ASP A 557 8.97 -43.12 14.71
CA ASP A 557 9.41 -42.58 15.99
C ASP A 557 9.26 -43.56 17.16
N VAL A 558 8.87 -44.82 16.93
CA VAL A 558 8.77 -45.82 18.00
C VAL A 558 10.15 -46.13 18.58
N GLN A 559 10.41 -45.54 19.76
CA GLN A 559 11.66 -45.68 20.48
C GLN A 559 11.75 -47.04 21.18
N PHE A 560 10.68 -47.50 21.81
CA PHE A 560 10.63 -48.80 22.51
C PHE A 560 9.21 -49.34 22.70
N TYR A 561 9.12 -50.61 23.08
CA TYR A 561 7.87 -51.27 23.44
C TYR A 561 7.82 -51.52 24.94
N LYS A 562 6.72 -51.12 25.59
CA LYS A 562 6.42 -51.52 26.98
C LYS A 562 5.63 -52.81 26.96
N ILE A 563 6.13 -53.81 27.68
CA ILE A 563 5.43 -55.09 27.85
C ILE A 563 4.85 -55.15 29.25
N TYR A 564 3.55 -55.41 29.30
CA TYR A 564 2.79 -55.59 30.51
C TYR A 564 2.34 -57.05 30.62
N CYS A 565 2.22 -57.54 31.86
CA CYS A 565 1.68 -58.86 32.12
C CYS A 565 0.81 -58.88 33.37
N SER A 566 -0.22 -59.72 33.36
CA SER A 566 -0.97 -60.07 34.55
C SER A 566 -1.28 -61.56 34.63
N GLU A 567 -1.37 -62.07 35.87
CA GLU A 567 -1.83 -63.43 36.18
C GLU A 567 -3.36 -63.40 36.36
N ASP A 568 -4.08 -64.31 35.70
CA ASP A 568 -5.52 -64.57 35.81
C ASP A 568 -6.54 -63.48 35.39
N THR A 569 -6.24 -62.17 35.45
CA THR A 569 -7.20 -61.12 35.04
C THR A 569 -6.58 -59.86 34.41
N PRO A 570 -7.23 -59.25 33.39
CA PRO A 570 -6.73 -58.07 32.66
C PRO A 570 -6.93 -56.73 33.39
N ALA A 571 -7.24 -56.71 34.69
CA ALA A 571 -7.76 -55.49 35.33
C ALA A 571 -6.68 -54.54 35.89
N LEU A 572 -5.48 -55.04 36.17
CA LEU A 572 -4.34 -54.25 36.64
C LEU A 572 -3.07 -54.89 36.07
N LEU A 573 -2.49 -54.24 35.07
CA LEU A 573 -1.27 -54.67 34.40
C LEU A 573 -0.08 -54.09 35.19
N ASP A 574 0.77 -54.94 35.74
CA ASP A 574 2.07 -54.52 36.27
C ASP A 574 3.02 -54.32 35.07
N GLU A 575 3.68 -53.16 34.98
CA GLU A 575 4.70 -52.89 33.96
C GLU A 575 5.90 -53.82 34.19
N MET A 576 6.26 -54.63 33.18
CA MET A 576 7.33 -55.61 33.35
C MET A 576 8.69 -55.07 32.94
N THR A 577 8.80 -54.56 31.71
CA THR A 577 10.07 -54.20 31.09
C THR A 577 9.85 -53.36 29.84
N GLU A 578 10.89 -52.61 29.47
CA GLU A 578 11.02 -51.97 28.16
C GLU A 578 11.80 -52.89 27.22
N VAL A 579 11.34 -53.01 25.98
CA VAL A 579 12.00 -53.76 24.91
C VAL A 579 12.27 -52.81 23.76
N TYR A 580 13.55 -52.54 23.51
CA TYR A 580 13.97 -51.76 22.36
C TYR A 580 13.82 -52.60 21.08
N PRO A 581 13.38 -52.00 19.95
CA PRO A 581 13.23 -52.72 18.69
C PRO A 581 14.57 -53.36 18.30
N THR A 582 14.57 -54.67 18.03
CA THR A 582 15.76 -55.35 17.51
C THR A 582 15.82 -55.18 16.00
N TYR A 583 16.79 -54.41 15.49
CA TYR A 583 17.04 -54.13 14.06
C TYR A 583 17.32 -55.36 13.16
N ILE A 584 17.15 -56.59 13.67
CA ILE A 584 17.64 -57.83 13.05
C ILE A 584 16.57 -58.50 12.15
N SER A 585 15.29 -58.15 12.31
CA SER A 585 14.16 -58.69 11.54
C SER A 585 13.27 -57.53 11.06
N LYS A 586 13.06 -57.42 9.74
CA LYS A 586 12.32 -56.29 9.13
C LYS A 586 10.81 -56.31 9.45
N GLU A 587 10.25 -57.43 9.87
CA GLU A 587 8.79 -57.63 9.90
C GLU A 587 8.22 -57.86 11.31
N GLN A 588 8.97 -58.51 12.21
CA GLN A 588 8.49 -58.87 13.54
C GLN A 588 9.51 -58.64 14.66
N ASN A 589 9.02 -58.23 15.81
CA ASN A 589 9.76 -58.15 17.06
C ASN A 589 9.57 -59.45 17.85
N HIS A 590 10.60 -59.87 18.58
CA HIS A 590 10.54 -61.06 19.42
C HIS A 590 11.05 -60.76 20.83
N TYR A 591 10.36 -61.28 21.85
CA TYR A 591 10.78 -61.15 23.24
C TYR A 591 10.51 -62.44 24.03
N GLN A 592 11.50 -62.96 24.73
CA GLN A 592 11.32 -64.11 25.61
C GLN A 592 10.97 -63.66 27.02
N ALA A 593 9.70 -63.79 27.39
CA ALA A 593 9.27 -63.47 28.75
C ALA A 593 9.70 -64.56 29.73
N SER A 594 10.30 -64.17 30.85
CA SER A 594 10.68 -65.10 31.93
C SER A 594 9.93 -64.85 33.24
N HIS A 595 9.41 -63.64 33.42
CA HIS A 595 8.71 -63.18 34.62
C HIS A 595 7.43 -62.44 34.22
N CYS A 596 6.50 -62.25 35.15
CA CYS A 596 5.31 -61.40 35.03
C CYS A 596 5.32 -60.38 36.19
N GLY A 597 6.12 -59.33 36.04
CA GLY A 597 6.42 -58.32 37.07
C GLY A 597 7.92 -58.05 37.17
N ASP A 598 8.38 -57.66 38.36
CA ASP A 598 9.81 -57.41 38.64
C ASP A 598 10.66 -58.66 38.35
N ILE A 599 11.62 -58.52 37.43
CA ILE A 599 12.52 -59.60 37.00
C ILE A 599 13.43 -60.11 38.12
N SER A 600 13.55 -59.37 39.23
CA SER A 600 14.34 -59.76 40.41
C SER A 600 13.56 -60.59 41.42
N ASP A 601 12.23 -60.71 41.29
CA ASP A 601 11.38 -61.50 42.17
C ASP A 601 11.10 -62.88 41.54
N ASP A 602 11.83 -63.91 41.98
CA ASP A 602 11.64 -65.30 41.53
C ASP A 602 10.20 -65.82 41.69
N SER A 603 9.40 -65.24 42.60
CA SER A 603 7.99 -65.61 42.77
C SER A 603 7.12 -65.16 41.59
N LYS A 604 7.58 -64.18 40.81
CA LYS A 604 6.95 -63.66 39.59
C LYS A 604 7.39 -64.41 38.33
N ARG A 605 8.25 -65.43 38.45
CA ARG A 605 8.65 -66.27 37.32
C ARG A 605 7.44 -66.97 36.70
N LEU A 606 7.38 -67.02 35.38
CA LEU A 606 6.30 -67.69 34.65
C LEU A 606 6.30 -69.20 34.98
N GLN A 607 5.13 -69.75 35.28
CA GLN A 607 4.93 -71.17 35.59
C GLN A 607 4.03 -71.82 34.53
N ASP A 608 4.39 -73.03 34.08
CA ASP A 608 3.71 -73.74 32.98
C ASP A 608 2.23 -74.07 33.28
N ASP A 609 1.82 -74.08 34.55
CA ASP A 609 0.47 -74.42 35.01
C ASP A 609 -0.42 -73.19 35.29
N ARG A 610 0.07 -71.98 35.02
CA ARG A 610 -0.65 -70.71 35.25
C ARG A 610 -1.07 -70.03 33.95
N LYS A 611 -2.07 -69.16 34.03
CA LYS A 611 -2.54 -68.35 32.91
C LYS A 611 -2.05 -66.92 33.05
N TYR A 612 -1.44 -66.42 31.98
CA TYR A 612 -0.93 -65.06 31.88
C TYR A 612 -1.59 -64.34 30.71
N SER A 613 -1.77 -63.04 30.85
CA SER A 613 -2.17 -62.15 29.76
C SER A 613 -1.06 -61.13 29.54
N PHE A 614 -0.66 -60.94 28.28
CA PHE A 614 0.35 -59.96 27.89
C PHE A 614 -0.27 -58.81 27.13
N THR A 615 0.29 -57.61 27.28
CA THR A 615 -0.05 -56.45 26.46
C THR A 615 1.24 -55.76 26.05
N VAL A 616 1.37 -55.44 24.77
CA VAL A 616 2.53 -54.73 24.23
C VAL A 616 2.05 -53.37 23.76
N VAL A 617 2.74 -52.32 24.19
CA VAL A 617 2.43 -50.94 23.83
C VAL A 617 3.67 -50.31 23.21
N ALA A 618 3.53 -49.71 22.04
CA ALA A 618 4.59 -48.91 21.44
C ALA A 618 4.64 -47.53 22.12
N VAL A 619 5.86 -47.06 22.37
CA VAL A 619 6.16 -45.74 22.92
C VAL A 619 7.06 -45.02 21.91
N ASP A 620 6.68 -43.81 21.52
CA ASP A 620 7.49 -42.98 20.61
C ASP A 620 8.65 -42.26 21.34
N GLU A 621 9.43 -41.46 20.59
CA GLU A 621 10.52 -40.65 21.11
C GLU A 621 10.06 -39.55 22.09
N ALA A 622 8.85 -39.01 21.90
CA ALA A 622 8.23 -38.02 22.80
C ALA A 622 7.62 -38.67 24.07
N GLY A 623 7.57 -40.00 24.14
CA GLY A 623 7.01 -40.75 25.25
C GLY A 623 5.49 -40.96 25.17
N ASN A 624 4.84 -40.65 24.04
CA ASN A 624 3.43 -40.94 23.86
C ASN A 624 3.21 -42.43 23.61
N SER A 625 2.05 -42.92 24.04
CA SER A 625 1.67 -44.31 23.85
C SER A 625 0.14 -44.46 23.79
N ALA A 626 -0.34 -45.33 22.90
CA ALA A 626 -1.77 -45.56 22.70
C ALA A 626 -2.33 -46.49 23.78
N LEU A 627 -2.24 -46.11 25.05
CA LEU A 627 -2.93 -46.81 26.14
C LEU A 627 -4.41 -46.40 26.15
N LYS A 628 -5.16 -46.91 25.18
CA LYS A 628 -6.63 -46.80 25.14
C LYS A 628 -7.29 -48.13 24.77
N GLY A 629 -7.70 -48.86 25.81
CA GLY A 629 -9.00 -49.55 25.80
C GLY A 629 -9.09 -50.97 25.25
N ASP A 630 -8.25 -51.40 24.31
CA ASP A 630 -8.34 -52.75 23.75
C ASP A 630 -7.11 -53.58 24.12
N ILE A 631 -7.17 -54.14 25.33
CA ILE A 631 -6.32 -55.25 25.74
C ILE A 631 -6.57 -56.38 24.74
N ALA A 632 -5.65 -56.55 23.78
CA ALA A 632 -5.58 -57.76 22.98
C ALA A 632 -5.41 -58.93 23.96
N LYS A 633 -6.52 -59.63 24.23
CA LYS A 633 -6.51 -60.83 25.06
C LYS A 633 -5.89 -61.96 24.25
N GLY A 634 -4.57 -62.09 24.33
CA GLY A 634 -3.84 -63.34 24.08
C GLY A 634 -3.90 -64.24 25.30
#